data_AF-A0A4Z2F1V5-F1
#
_entry.id   AF-A0A4Z2F1V5-F1
#
_cell.length_a   1.000
_cell.length_b   1.000
_cell.length_c   1.000
_cell.angle_alpha   90.00
_cell.angle_beta   90.00
_cell.angle_gamma   90.00
#
_symmetry.space_group_name_H-M   'P 1'
#
loop_
_entity.id
_entity.type
_entity.pdbx_description
1 polymer ?
#
loop_
_entity_poly.entity_id
_entity_poly.type
_entity_poly.pdbx_seq_one_letter_code
_entity_poly.pdbx_strand_id
1 'polypeptide(L)'
;MLASSYDLDLLCEQSNADPQKPLDERYARNAAVLPDLAPPDGGHLLATGEKASVGPPPGPLMIHGFTVPEYQHTYHSVVDPLLLRPGGKLAAYSLEMGRRIKERLFEELAYPTLQISEKPDGKVELTERFCVLRPTPFLDID
;
A
#
# COMPACT_ATOMS: atom_id res chain seq x y z
N MET A 1 -32.45 -3.74 17.47
CA MET A 1 -32.03 -2.37 17.09
C MET A 1 -31.20 -2.50 15.83
N LEU A 2 -31.69 -1.94 14.72
CA LEU A 2 -31.16 -2.13 13.37
C LEU A 2 -29.81 -1.43 13.23
N ALA A 3 -28.80 -2.16 12.74
CA ALA A 3 -27.49 -1.61 12.42
C ALA A 3 -27.64 -0.66 11.24
N SER A 4 -27.31 0.62 11.45
CA SER A 4 -27.26 1.62 10.39
C SER A 4 -26.15 1.23 9.41
N SER A 5 -26.53 0.80 8.21
CA SER A 5 -25.62 0.62 7.09
C SER A 5 -25.12 1.99 6.66
N TYR A 6 -23.90 2.35 7.07
CA TYR A 6 -23.24 3.54 6.56
C TYR A 6 -22.78 3.21 5.13
N ASP A 7 -23.53 3.74 4.17
CA ASP A 7 -23.20 3.77 2.76
C ASP A 7 -21.98 4.68 2.59
N LEU A 8 -20.79 4.06 2.49
CA LEU A 8 -19.55 4.74 2.16
C LEU A 8 -19.55 4.92 0.64
N ASP A 9 -20.31 5.92 0.18
CA ASP A 9 -20.19 6.44 -1.16
C ASP A 9 -18.76 6.96 -1.33
N LEU A 10 -17.94 6.10 -1.92
CA LEU A 10 -16.61 6.41 -2.38
C LEU A 10 -16.77 7.45 -3.50
N LEU A 11 -16.76 8.74 -3.14
CA LEU A 11 -16.58 9.84 -4.08
C LEU A 11 -15.16 9.72 -4.65
N CYS A 12 -15.00 8.82 -5.62
CA CYS A 12 -14.01 9.00 -6.66
C CYS A 12 -14.46 10.25 -7.40
N GLU A 13 -13.83 11.39 -7.10
CA GLU A 13 -13.95 12.54 -7.98
C GLU A 13 -13.48 12.06 -9.37
N GLN A 14 -14.44 11.77 -10.24
CA GLN A 14 -14.20 11.70 -11.68
C GLN A 14 -13.65 13.06 -12.06
N SER A 15 -12.32 13.14 -12.08
CA SER A 15 -11.61 14.25 -12.68
C SER A 15 -12.10 14.35 -14.12
N ASN A 16 -13.03 15.28 -14.36
CA ASN A 16 -13.35 15.78 -15.70
C ASN A 16 -12.19 16.67 -16.19
N ALA A 17 -10.94 16.27 -15.95
CA ALA A 17 -9.80 16.93 -16.53
C ALA A 17 -9.74 16.51 -18.00
N ASP A 18 -9.89 17.50 -18.88
CA ASP A 18 -9.56 17.38 -20.29
C ASP A 18 -8.15 16.77 -20.43
N PRO A 19 -8.00 15.60 -21.06
CA PRO A 19 -6.69 14.97 -21.28
C PRO A 19 -5.70 15.87 -22.02
N GLN A 20 -6.20 16.91 -22.70
CA GLN A 20 -5.40 17.87 -23.47
C GLN A 20 -4.94 19.07 -22.64
N LYS A 21 -5.39 19.24 -21.40
CA LYS A 21 -4.97 20.39 -20.57
C LYS A 21 -3.56 20.12 -20.02
N PRO A 22 -2.56 20.97 -20.34
CA PRO A 22 -1.22 20.79 -19.80
C PRO A 22 -1.24 20.93 -18.27
N LEU A 23 -0.38 20.16 -17.60
CA LEU A 23 -0.15 20.29 -16.16
C LEU A 23 0.29 21.73 -15.83
N ASP A 24 -0.23 22.29 -14.73
CA ASP A 24 0.24 23.60 -14.27
C ASP A 24 1.76 23.58 -14.07
N GLU A 25 2.43 24.68 -14.41
CA GLU A 25 3.90 24.82 -14.42
C GLU A 25 4.56 24.46 -13.08
N ARG A 26 3.85 24.70 -11.96
CA ARG A 26 4.26 24.33 -10.60
C ARG A 26 4.43 22.83 -10.39
N TYR A 27 3.66 22.00 -11.10
CA TYR A 27 3.74 20.54 -11.04
C TYR A 27 4.72 20.01 -12.09
N ALA A 28 4.76 20.62 -13.28
CA ALA A 28 5.68 20.25 -14.34
C ALA A 28 7.16 20.38 -13.91
N ARG A 29 7.50 21.40 -13.11
CA ARG A 29 8.89 21.65 -12.65
C ARG A 29 9.50 20.48 -11.87
N ASN A 30 8.69 19.71 -11.14
CA ASN A 30 9.15 18.60 -10.30
C ASN A 30 8.77 17.23 -10.86
N ALA A 31 8.17 17.17 -12.05
CA ALA A 31 7.79 15.92 -12.67
C ALA A 31 9.05 15.13 -13.06
N ALA A 32 9.08 13.84 -12.76
CA ALA A 32 10.11 12.96 -13.28
C ALA A 32 9.91 12.80 -14.78
N VAL A 33 10.97 12.95 -15.56
CA VAL A 33 10.97 12.62 -16.99
C VAL A 33 11.01 11.10 -17.10
N LEU A 34 9.87 10.49 -17.40
CA LEU A 34 9.80 9.07 -17.73
C LEU A 34 10.14 8.90 -19.23
N PRO A 35 10.92 7.88 -19.60
CA PRO A 35 11.15 7.57 -21.02
C PRO A 35 9.81 7.18 -21.69
N ASP A 36 9.65 7.59 -22.96
CA ASP A 36 8.50 7.17 -23.77
C ASP A 36 8.55 5.66 -23.98
N LEU A 37 7.72 4.94 -23.22
CA LEU A 37 7.46 3.52 -23.44
C LEU A 37 6.51 3.42 -24.63
N ALA A 38 7.03 3.58 -25.84
CA ALA A 38 6.26 3.35 -27.05
C ALA A 38 5.70 1.90 -27.00
N PRO A 39 4.37 1.70 -27.07
CA PRO A 39 3.84 0.37 -27.26
C PRO A 39 4.36 -0.17 -28.60
N PRO A 40 4.79 -1.44 -28.69
CA PRO A 40 5.27 -2.00 -29.93
C PRO A 40 4.20 -1.89 -31.03
N ASP A 41 4.71 -1.52 -32.19
CA ASP A 41 4.03 -1.10 -33.41
C ASP A 41 2.94 -2.08 -33.90
N GLY A 42 1.80 -1.51 -34.29
CA GLY A 42 0.90 -2.07 -35.30
C GLY A 42 0.01 -3.27 -34.92
N GLY A 43 -1.25 -2.97 -34.60
CA GLY A 43 -2.36 -3.78 -35.14
C GLY A 43 -2.78 -5.00 -34.35
N HIS A 44 -3.02 -4.86 -33.05
CA HIS A 44 -4.04 -5.66 -32.38
C HIS A 44 -4.72 -4.76 -31.35
N LEU A 45 -6.04 -4.62 -31.44
CA LEU A 45 -6.83 -4.09 -30.33
C LEU A 45 -6.59 -5.04 -29.15
N LEU A 46 -5.64 -4.67 -28.30
CA LEU A 46 -5.45 -5.21 -26.96
C LEU A 46 -6.12 -4.13 -26.09
N ALA A 47 -7.42 -4.21 -25.79
CA ALA A 47 -7.85 -5.02 -24.65
C ALA A 47 -6.61 -5.54 -23.92
N THR A 48 -6.08 -4.76 -22.98
CA THR A 48 -5.11 -5.25 -21.99
C THR A 48 -5.85 -6.25 -21.09
N GLY A 49 -6.33 -7.34 -21.68
CA GLY A 49 -6.18 -8.64 -21.08
C GLY A 49 -4.69 -8.85 -21.08
N GLU A 50 -4.12 -8.70 -19.88
CA GLU A 50 -2.86 -9.26 -19.48
C GLU A 50 -2.71 -10.60 -20.22
N LYS A 51 -1.78 -10.68 -21.19
CA LYS A 51 -1.46 -11.96 -21.79
C LYS A 51 -0.82 -12.73 -20.65
N ALA A 52 -1.65 -13.54 -20.01
CA ALA A 52 -1.30 -14.43 -18.93
C ALA A 52 -0.02 -15.15 -19.33
N SER A 53 1.10 -14.73 -18.72
CA SER A 53 2.06 -15.72 -18.27
C SER A 53 1.21 -16.70 -17.50
N VAL A 54 1.17 -17.96 -17.95
CA VAL A 54 0.50 -19.05 -17.24
C VAL A 54 1.34 -19.37 -15.99
N GLY A 55 1.48 -18.37 -15.14
CA GLY A 55 1.71 -18.56 -13.74
C GLY A 55 0.43 -19.09 -13.11
N PRO A 56 0.51 -19.63 -11.89
CA PRO A 56 -0.67 -19.98 -11.12
C PRO A 56 -1.65 -18.79 -11.10
N PRO A 57 -2.97 -19.06 -11.06
CA PRO A 57 -3.97 -18.00 -10.96
C PRO A 57 -3.55 -17.02 -9.87
N PRO A 58 -3.76 -15.70 -10.06
CA PRO A 58 -3.43 -14.74 -9.03
C PRO A 58 -4.06 -15.22 -7.74
N GLY A 59 -3.22 -15.46 -6.73
CA GLY A 59 -3.67 -15.88 -5.42
C GLY A 59 -4.69 -14.88 -4.87
N PRO A 60 -5.44 -15.26 -3.82
CA PRO A 60 -6.32 -14.31 -3.15
C PRO A 60 -5.55 -13.03 -2.78
N LEU A 61 -6.21 -11.86 -2.87
CA LEU A 61 -5.60 -10.59 -2.51
C LEU A 61 -5.07 -10.64 -1.07
N MET A 62 -3.79 -10.33 -0.90
CA MET A 62 -3.14 -10.24 0.41
C MET A 62 -2.58 -8.84 0.62
N ILE A 63 -2.75 -8.30 1.81
CA ILE A 63 -2.23 -6.99 2.25
C ILE A 63 -1.20 -7.28 3.35
N HIS A 64 0.08 -7.01 3.09
CA HIS A 64 1.19 -7.34 4.01
C HIS A 64 1.22 -8.80 4.48
N GLY A 65 0.85 -9.75 3.62
CA GLY A 65 0.82 -11.18 4.00
C GLY A 65 -0.43 -11.60 4.79
N PHE A 66 -1.40 -10.69 4.98
CA PHE A 66 -2.71 -10.96 5.57
C PHE A 66 -3.77 -11.04 4.48
N THR A 67 -4.77 -11.91 4.67
CA THR A 67 -6.02 -11.81 3.90
C THR A 67 -6.71 -10.47 4.20
N VAL A 68 -7.57 -10.00 3.30
CA VAL A 68 -8.32 -8.74 3.50
C VAL A 68 -9.03 -8.68 4.87
N PRO A 69 -9.75 -9.72 5.34
CA PRO A 69 -10.41 -9.66 6.65
C PRO A 69 -9.43 -9.60 7.83
N GLU A 70 -8.31 -10.33 7.74
CA GLU A 70 -7.26 -10.29 8.77
C GLU A 70 -6.62 -8.91 8.85
N TYR A 71 -6.30 -8.30 7.69
CA TYR A 71 -5.75 -6.96 7.64
C TYR A 71 -6.73 -5.92 8.20
N GLN A 72 -8.01 -5.99 7.81
CA GLN A 72 -9.05 -5.12 8.34
C GLN A 72 -9.15 -5.23 9.87
N HIS A 73 -9.10 -6.44 10.41
CA HIS A 73 -9.12 -6.66 11.84
C HIS A 73 -7.95 -5.96 12.54
N THR A 74 -6.72 -6.14 12.05
CA THR A 74 -5.54 -5.45 12.59
C THR A 74 -5.65 -3.94 12.46
N TYR A 75 -6.09 -3.45 11.30
CA TYR A 75 -6.27 -2.03 11.04
C TYR A 75 -7.24 -1.39 12.04
N HIS A 76 -8.44 -1.95 12.20
CA HIS A 76 -9.44 -1.43 13.13
C HIS A 76 -9.00 -1.52 14.58
N SER A 77 -8.32 -2.60 14.98
CA SER A 77 -7.75 -2.73 16.32
C SER A 77 -6.76 -1.61 16.67
N VAL A 78 -6.01 -1.11 15.69
CA VAL A 78 -5.03 -0.03 15.89
C VAL A 78 -5.66 1.36 15.76
N VAL A 79 -6.49 1.55 14.74
CA VAL A 79 -6.96 2.87 14.31
C VAL A 79 -8.14 3.34 15.13
N ASP A 80 -9.12 2.47 15.39
CA ASP A 80 -10.37 2.86 16.03
C ASP A 80 -10.13 3.43 17.44
N PRO A 81 -9.27 2.87 18.31
CA PRO A 81 -9.00 3.44 19.64
C PRO A 81 -8.32 4.82 19.59
N LEU A 82 -7.65 5.15 18.49
CA LEU A 82 -6.96 6.44 18.32
C LEU A 82 -7.89 7.50 17.72
N LEU A 83 -8.85 7.08 16.91
CA LEU A 83 -9.84 7.97 16.30
C LEU A 83 -11.12 8.13 17.14
N LEU A 84 -11.44 7.19 18.02
CA LEU A 84 -12.67 7.24 18.82
C LEU A 84 -12.36 7.73 20.23
N ARG A 85 -13.00 8.83 20.63
CA ARG A 85 -12.99 9.27 22.04
C ARG A 85 -13.92 8.41 22.88
N PRO A 86 -13.74 8.37 24.22
CA PRO A 86 -14.75 7.84 25.12
C PRO A 86 -16.11 8.50 24.83
N GLY A 87 -17.11 7.69 24.48
CA GLY A 87 -18.42 8.16 24.00
C GLY A 87 -18.63 8.12 22.48
N GLY A 88 -17.69 7.55 21.71
CA GLY A 88 -17.88 7.23 20.28
C GLY A 88 -17.74 8.42 19.33
N LYS A 89 -17.38 9.61 19.84
CA LYS A 89 -17.15 10.79 18.99
C LYS A 89 -15.77 10.67 18.32
N LEU A 90 -15.74 10.90 17.01
CA LEU A 90 -14.49 10.99 16.25
C LEU A 90 -13.62 12.14 16.77
N ALA A 91 -12.37 11.82 17.07
CA ALA A 91 -11.34 12.80 17.36
C ALA A 91 -10.99 13.56 16.09
N ALA A 92 -10.69 14.86 16.23
CA ALA A 92 -10.14 15.63 15.13
C ALA A 92 -8.78 15.04 14.74
N TYR A 93 -8.63 14.72 13.46
CA TYR A 93 -7.39 14.18 12.93
C TYR A 93 -6.28 15.23 13.00
N SER A 94 -5.11 14.84 13.49
CA SER A 94 -3.91 15.69 13.52
C SER A 94 -2.73 14.97 12.88
N LEU A 95 -1.71 15.72 12.46
CA LEU A 95 -0.48 15.12 11.91
C LEU A 95 0.22 14.21 12.92
N GLU A 96 0.24 14.60 14.20
CA GLU A 96 0.78 13.79 15.29
C GLU A 96 0.01 12.48 15.45
N MET A 97 -1.31 12.53 15.39
CA MET A 97 -2.17 11.35 15.44
C MET A 97 -1.94 10.44 14.24
N GLY A 98 -1.86 11.00 13.03
CA GLY A 98 -1.55 10.25 11.82
C GLY A 98 -0.17 9.59 11.85
N ARG A 99 0.83 10.25 12.44
CA ARG A 99 2.15 9.65 12.68
C ARG A 99 2.04 8.47 13.64
N ARG A 100 1.35 8.64 14.77
CA ARG A 100 1.17 7.59 15.78
C ARG A 100 0.41 6.38 15.24
N ILE A 101 -0.62 6.60 14.42
CA ILE A 101 -1.35 5.52 13.73
C ILE A 101 -0.39 4.71 12.84
N LYS A 102 0.42 5.39 12.03
CA LYS A 102 1.38 4.73 11.14
C LYS A 102 2.45 3.94 11.90
N GLU A 103 2.99 4.50 12.98
CA GLU A 103 3.97 3.82 13.84
C GLU A 103 3.36 2.54 14.45
N ARG A 104 2.13 2.61 14.97
CA ARG A 104 1.43 1.44 15.54
C ARG A 104 1.11 0.37 14.49
N LEU A 105 0.62 0.77 13.32
CA LEU A 105 0.35 -0.18 12.23
C LEU A 105 1.63 -0.87 11.77
N PHE A 106 2.74 -0.13 11.71
CA PHE A 106 4.04 -0.68 11.36
C PHE A 106 4.51 -1.76 12.36
N GLU A 107 4.33 -1.51 13.66
CA GLU A 107 4.63 -2.49 14.72
C GLU A 107 3.74 -3.75 14.62
N GLU A 108 2.42 -3.58 14.51
CA GLU A 108 1.45 -4.68 14.51
C GLU A 108 1.51 -5.54 13.24
N LEU A 109 1.82 -4.94 12.09
CA LEU A 109 1.96 -5.66 10.83
C LEU A 109 3.29 -6.43 10.74
N ALA A 110 4.11 -6.43 11.80
CA ALA A 110 5.38 -7.15 11.89
C ALA A 110 6.29 -6.89 10.66
N TYR A 111 6.38 -5.62 10.26
CA TYR A 111 7.14 -5.18 9.09
C TYR A 111 8.61 -5.63 9.19
N PRO A 112 9.32 -5.78 8.05
CA PRO A 112 10.69 -6.24 8.05
C PRO A 112 11.56 -5.33 8.91
N THR A 113 12.28 -5.92 9.86
CA THR A 113 13.29 -5.20 10.62
C THR A 113 14.65 -5.47 10.00
N LEU A 114 15.34 -4.38 9.66
CA LEU A 114 16.72 -4.43 9.20
C LEU A 114 17.64 -4.48 10.42
N GLN A 115 18.35 -5.58 10.58
CA GLN A 115 19.44 -5.69 11.55
C GLN A 115 20.78 -5.58 10.84
N ILE A 116 21.61 -4.67 11.32
CA ILE A 116 22.96 -4.46 10.81
C ILE A 116 23.94 -5.02 11.84
N SER A 117 24.79 -5.95 11.43
CA SER A 117 25.88 -6.46 12.26
C SER A 117 27.21 -6.33 11.55
N GLU A 118 28.22 -5.87 12.26
CA GLU A 118 29.60 -5.79 11.77
C GLU A 118 30.36 -7.04 12.19
N LYS A 119 30.91 -7.75 11.20
CA LYS A 119 31.73 -8.94 11.42
C LYS A 119 33.17 -8.52 11.73
N PRO A 120 33.95 -9.36 12.44
CA PRO A 120 35.36 -9.07 12.77
C PRO A 120 36.28 -8.85 11.56
N ASP A 121 35.84 -9.27 10.36
CA ASP A 121 36.56 -9.03 9.10
C ASP A 121 36.25 -7.66 8.47
N GLY A 122 35.51 -6.80 9.18
CA GLY A 122 35.09 -5.47 8.71
C GLY A 122 33.92 -5.51 7.73
N LYS A 123 33.32 -6.68 7.47
CA LYS A 123 32.14 -6.77 6.62
C LYS A 123 30.87 -6.42 7.40
N VAL A 124 29.99 -5.68 6.75
CA VAL A 124 28.65 -5.39 7.26
C VAL A 124 27.68 -6.42 6.70
N GLU A 125 27.01 -7.14 7.59
CA GLU A 125 25.90 -8.04 7.25
C GLU A 125 24.58 -7.34 7.57
N LEU A 126 23.75 -7.16 6.54
CA LEU A 126 22.38 -6.69 6.65
C LEU A 126 21.45 -7.89 6.66
N THR A 127 20.84 -8.16 7.82
CA THR A 127 19.83 -9.21 7.96
C THR A 127 18.45 -8.56 7.99
N GLU A 128 17.68 -8.74 6.93
CA GLU A 128 16.27 -8.38 6.91
C GLU A 128 15.44 -9.51 7.54
N ARG A 129 14.75 -9.21 8.64
CA ARG A 129 13.88 -10.15 9.33
C ARG A 129 12.44 -9.81 8.97
N PHE A 130 11.89 -10.50 7.96
CA PHE A 130 10.49 -10.39 7.57
C PHE A 130 9.59 -11.09 8.58
N CYS A 131 8.43 -10.49 8.85
CA CYS A 131 7.25 -11.18 9.36
C CYS A 131 7.58 -12.19 10.47
N VAL A 132 7.86 -11.74 11.68
CA VAL A 132 8.07 -12.64 12.83
C VAL A 132 6.87 -13.59 13.06
N LEU A 133 5.72 -13.29 12.42
CA LEU A 133 4.48 -14.05 12.46
C LEU A 133 4.24 -14.97 11.24
N ARG A 134 4.96 -14.84 10.10
CA ARG A 134 4.74 -15.66 8.89
C ARG A 134 5.99 -15.84 8.01
N PRO A 135 6.06 -16.90 7.18
CA PRO A 135 7.21 -17.15 6.31
C PRO A 135 7.50 -15.98 5.37
N THR A 136 8.77 -15.64 5.23
CA THR A 136 9.25 -14.67 4.23
C THR A 136 8.75 -15.08 2.84
N PRO A 137 8.07 -14.20 2.09
CA PRO A 137 7.68 -14.52 0.72
C PRO A 137 8.94 -14.78 -0.11
N PHE A 138 8.94 -15.92 -0.80
CA PHE A 138 10.00 -16.24 -1.76
C PHE A 138 9.83 -15.33 -2.97
N LEU A 139 10.78 -14.43 -3.17
CA LEU A 139 10.87 -13.61 -4.37
C LEU A 139 11.91 -14.25 -5.28
N ASP A 140 11.45 -14.84 -6.38
CA ASP A 140 12.32 -15.25 -7.47
C ASP A 140 12.71 -13.98 -8.23
N ILE A 141 13.99 -13.63 -8.20
CA ILE A 141 14.54 -12.51 -8.97
C ILE A 141 15.38 -13.15 -10.09
N ASP A 142 14.81 -13.16 -11.29
CA ASP A 142 15.46 -13.57 -12.54
C ASP A 142 16.60 -12.61 -12.95
#